data_AF-A0A3C1DMU5-F1
#
_entry.id   AF-A0A3C1DMU5-F1
#
_cell.length_a   1.000
_cell.length_b   1.000
_cell.length_c   1.000
_cell.angle_alpha   90.00
_cell.angle_beta   90.00
_cell.angle_gamma   90.00
#
_symmetry.space_group_name_H-M   'P 1'
#
loop_
_entity.id
_entity.type
_entity.pdbx_description
1 polymer ?
#
loop_
_entity_poly.entity_id
_entity_poly.type
_entity_poly.pdbx_seq_one_letter_code
_entity_poly.pdbx_strand_id
1 'polypeptide(L)'
;MIVNMKAPRDQFEIRKQLATYGDDQVIDAVELAAFRCISVKMLYRLLYLRSDAIPPSLLGFGRKRLWRMGNCRQWLRTRDAASAGPSPLSTDGVPRTGRPRKL
;
A
#
# COMPACT_ATOMS: atom_id res chain seq x y z
N MET A 1 -36.05 11.26 -11.17
CA MET A 1 -34.62 11.37 -10.79
C MET A 1 -33.97 10.03 -11.05
N ILE A 2 -33.20 9.88 -12.12
CA ILE A 2 -32.47 8.64 -12.41
C ILE A 2 -31.25 8.65 -11.50
N VAL A 3 -31.30 7.85 -10.43
CA VAL A 3 -30.11 7.54 -9.65
C VAL A 3 -29.24 6.71 -10.60
N ASN A 4 -28.20 7.35 -11.16
CA ASN A 4 -27.18 6.66 -11.94
C ASN A 4 -26.43 5.73 -10.98
N MET A 5 -27.00 4.56 -10.73
CA MET A 5 -26.37 3.49 -9.97
C MET A 5 -25.26 2.94 -10.87
N LYS A 6 -24.11 3.62 -10.83
CA LYS A 6 -22.86 3.13 -11.40
C LYS A 6 -22.71 1.69 -10.89
N ALA A 7 -22.81 0.72 -11.80
CA ALA A 7 -22.69 -0.69 -11.47
C ALA A 7 -21.48 -0.88 -10.54
N PRO A 8 -21.57 -1.73 -9.50
CA PRO A 8 -20.45 -1.97 -8.62
C PRO A 8 -19.27 -2.40 -9.51
N ARG A 9 -18.30 -1.51 -9.69
CA ARG A 9 -17.10 -1.80 -10.46
C ARG A 9 -16.51 -3.08 -9.87
N ASP A 10 -16.30 -4.07 -10.71
CA ASP A 10 -15.74 -5.33 -10.27
C ASP A 10 -14.40 -5.06 -9.57
N GLN A 11 -14.23 -5.59 -8.36
CA GLN A 11 -12.97 -5.44 -7.62
C GLN A 11 -11.79 -5.93 -8.44
N PHE A 12 -12.00 -6.95 -9.28
CA PHE A 12 -10.98 -7.44 -10.18
C PHE A 12 -10.55 -6.40 -11.21
N GLU A 13 -11.50 -5.71 -11.85
CA GLU A 13 -11.21 -4.64 -12.80
C GLU A 13 -10.51 -3.45 -12.15
N ILE A 14 -10.96 -3.05 -10.96
CA ILE A 14 -10.32 -1.97 -10.19
C ILE A 14 -8.86 -2.35 -9.92
N ARG A 15 -8.60 -3.57 -9.44
CA ARG A 15 -7.23 -4.03 -9.16
C ARG A 15 -6.35 -4.05 -10.40
N LYS A 16 -6.89 -4.46 -11.55
CA LYS A 16 -6.18 -4.44 -12.83
C LYS A 16 -5.78 -3.01 -13.21
N GLN A 17 -6.66 -2.03 -13.00
CA GLN A 17 -6.34 -0.61 -13.23
C GLN A 17 -5.30 -0.09 -12.24
N LEU A 18 -5.42 -0.43 -10.95
CA LEU A 18 -4.46 -0.03 -9.93
C LEU A 18 -3.05 -0.59 -10.16
N ALA A 19 -2.92 -1.69 -10.90
CA ALA A 19 -1.62 -2.22 -11.29
C ALA A 19 -0.87 -1.29 -12.25
N THR A 20 -1.58 -0.50 -13.08
CA THR A 20 -0.98 0.45 -14.02
C THR A 20 -0.76 1.84 -13.40
N TYR A 21 -1.23 2.08 -12.18
CA TYR A 21 -1.11 3.37 -11.51
C TYR A 21 0.33 3.60 -11.04
N GLY A 22 0.87 4.77 -11.41
CA GLY A 22 2.12 5.30 -10.86
C GLY A 22 1.98 5.69 -9.39
N ASP A 23 3.11 5.83 -8.69
CA ASP A 23 3.14 6.04 -7.24
C ASP A 23 2.56 7.41 -6.81
N ASP A 24 2.63 8.43 -7.68
CA ASP A 24 2.06 9.75 -7.42
C ASP A 24 0.54 9.83 -7.58
N GLN A 25 -0.10 8.78 -8.12
CA GLN A 25 -1.54 8.76 -8.31
C GLN A 25 -2.27 8.62 -6.99
N VAL A 26 -3.43 9.28 -6.92
CA VAL A 26 -4.27 9.35 -5.73
C VAL A 26 -5.49 8.45 -5.93
N ILE A 27 -5.79 7.65 -4.91
CA ILE A 27 -6.89 6.71 -4.88
C ILE A 27 -7.87 6.98 -3.74
N ASP A 28 -9.10 6.54 -3.91
CA ASP A 28 -10.17 6.67 -2.94
C ASP A 28 -10.38 5.42 -2.06
N ALA A 29 -11.43 5.45 -1.25
CA ALA A 29 -11.76 4.36 -0.33
C ALA A 29 -12.20 3.07 -1.06
N VAL A 30 -12.81 3.16 -2.24
CA VAL A 30 -13.24 2.00 -3.02
C VAL A 30 -12.02 1.31 -3.61
N GLU A 31 -11.12 2.10 -4.18
CA GLU A 31 -9.86 1.64 -4.75
C GLU A 31 -8.94 1.06 -3.68
N LEU A 32 -8.82 1.69 -2.51
CA LEU A 32 -8.04 1.15 -1.40
C LEU A 32 -8.63 -0.16 -0.86
N ALA A 33 -9.96 -0.26 -0.78
CA ALA A 33 -10.61 -1.49 -0.37
C ALA A 33 -10.35 -2.62 -1.38
N ALA A 34 -10.45 -2.34 -2.68
CA ALA A 34 -10.11 -3.29 -3.74
C ALA A 34 -8.61 -3.67 -3.71
N PHE A 35 -7.71 -2.70 -3.50
CA PHE A 35 -6.27 -2.93 -3.36
C PHE A 35 -5.95 -3.93 -2.24
N ARG A 36 -6.69 -3.84 -1.12
CA ARG A 36 -6.52 -4.75 0.03
C ARG A 36 -7.41 -5.99 0.01
N CYS A 37 -8.19 -6.21 -1.05
CA CYS A 37 -9.15 -7.32 -1.15
C CYS A 37 -10.14 -7.36 0.03
N ILE A 38 -10.61 -6.20 0.50
CA ILE A 38 -11.61 -6.08 1.55
C ILE A 38 -12.83 -5.30 1.07
N SER A 39 -13.93 -5.35 1.83
CA SER A 39 -15.07 -4.48 1.59
C SER A 39 -14.80 -3.05 2.07
N VAL A 40 -15.43 -2.06 1.44
CA VAL A 40 -15.36 -0.65 1.86
C VAL A 40 -15.87 -0.48 3.30
N LYS A 41 -16.90 -1.24 3.68
CA LYS A 41 -17.40 -1.27 5.06
C LYS A 41 -16.33 -1.74 6.05
N MET A 42 -15.56 -2.77 5.69
CA MET A 42 -14.44 -3.24 6.50
C MET A 42 -13.32 -2.19 6.57
N LEU A 43 -13.02 -1.50 5.47
CA LEU A 43 -12.04 -0.41 5.46
C LEU A 43 -12.40 0.68 6.48
N TYR A 44 -13.65 1.15 6.49
CA TYR A 44 -14.09 2.15 7.47
C TYR A 44 -14.10 1.61 8.90
N ARG A 45 -14.45 0.34 9.09
CA ARG A 45 -14.36 -0.31 10.41
C ARG A 45 -12.92 -0.35 10.92
N LEU A 46 -11.95 -0.65 10.05
CA LEU A 46 -10.53 -0.62 10.39
C LEU A 46 -10.05 0.81 10.68
N LEU A 47 -10.48 1.81 9.89
CA LEU A 47 -10.15 3.22 10.15
C LEU A 47 -10.60 3.68 11.53
N TYR A 48 -11.75 3.18 12.00
CA TYR A 48 -12.30 3.53 13.30
C TYR A 48 -11.63 2.77 14.46
N LEU A 49 -11.42 1.46 14.32
CA LEU A 49 -10.93 0.61 15.41
C LEU A 49 -9.40 0.60 15.53
N ARG A 50 -8.70 0.63 14.39
CA ARG A 50 -7.27 0.36 14.28
C ARG A 50 -6.67 1.16 13.12
N SER A 51 -6.33 2.41 13.38
CA SER A 51 -5.72 3.29 12.37
C SER A 51 -4.36 2.81 11.87
N ASP A 52 -3.66 1.97 12.66
CA ASP A 52 -2.42 1.29 12.29
C ASP A 52 -2.63 0.18 11.23
N ALA A 53 -3.86 -0.32 11.13
CA ALA A 53 -4.17 -1.44 10.27
C ALA A 53 -4.22 -1.06 8.79
N ILE A 54 -4.08 0.21 8.40
CA ILE A 54 -4.22 0.72 7.03
C ILE A 54 -3.30 1.93 6.80
N PRO A 55 -2.96 2.24 5.53
CA PRO A 55 -2.08 3.37 5.24
C PRO A 55 -2.71 4.70 5.66
N PRO A 56 -1.90 5.69 6.08
CA PRO A 56 -2.39 7.01 6.46
C PRO A 56 -3.01 7.73 5.25
N SER A 57 -4.19 8.30 5.45
CA SER A 57 -4.85 9.11 4.42
C SER A 57 -4.22 10.48 4.28
N LEU A 58 -4.29 11.04 3.08
CA LEU A 58 -3.93 12.44 2.82
C LEU A 58 -4.84 13.37 3.61
N LEU A 59 -4.21 14.39 4.23
CA LEU A 59 -4.91 15.47 4.91
C LEU A 59 -5.28 16.58 3.90
N GLY A 60 -6.30 17.37 4.22
CA GLY A 60 -6.68 18.54 3.41
C GLY A 60 -7.75 18.31 2.34
N PHE A 61 -8.25 17.09 2.15
CA PHE A 61 -9.29 16.78 1.16
C PHE A 61 -10.73 16.80 1.74
N GLY A 62 -10.95 17.60 2.78
CA GLY A 62 -12.25 17.78 3.43
C GLY A 62 -12.81 16.47 3.98
N ARG A 63 -14.05 16.13 3.61
CA ARG A 63 -14.73 14.89 4.03
C ARG A 63 -14.28 13.65 3.25
N LYS A 64 -13.54 13.82 2.15
CA LYS A 64 -13.06 12.70 1.35
C LYS A 64 -11.72 12.22 1.89
N ARG A 65 -11.64 10.91 2.15
CA ARG A 65 -10.37 10.26 2.46
C ARG A 65 -9.75 9.76 1.16
N LEU A 66 -8.52 10.18 0.93
CA LEU A 66 -7.72 9.84 -0.24
C LEU A 66 -6.36 9.33 0.19
N TRP A 67 -5.72 8.53 -0.67
CA TRP A 67 -4.41 7.96 -0.40
C TRP A 67 -3.53 8.04 -1.64
N ARG A 68 -2.23 8.24 -1.47
CA ARG A 68 -1.27 8.07 -2.57
C ARG A 68 -0.93 6.60 -2.76
N MET A 69 -0.90 6.15 -4.01
CA MET A 69 -0.55 4.76 -4.35
C MET A 69 0.84 4.37 -3.84
N GLY A 70 1.83 5.25 -3.98
CA GLY A 70 3.17 5.02 -3.46
C GLY A 70 3.18 4.73 -1.96
N ASN A 71 2.44 5.53 -1.17
CA ASN A 71 2.30 5.33 0.27
C ASN A 71 1.61 4.00 0.59
N CYS A 72 0.56 3.63 -0.14
CA CYS A 72 -0.14 2.35 0.02
C CYS A 72 0.77 1.15 -0.26
N ARG A 73 1.55 1.20 -1.35
CA ARG A 73 2.52 0.15 -1.70
C ARG A 73 3.66 0.06 -0.68
N GLN A 74 4.23 1.19 -0.30
CA GLN A 74 5.29 1.25 0.71
C GLN A 74 4.81 0.68 2.04
N TRP A 75 3.63 1.10 2.49
CA TRP A 75 3.03 0.61 3.72
C TRP A 75 2.80 -0.92 3.71
N LEU A 76 2.38 -1.47 2.57
CA LEU A 76 2.25 -2.93 2.39
C LEU A 76 3.62 -3.62 2.56
N ARG A 77 4.66 -3.12 1.87
CA ARG A 77 6.02 -3.66 1.97
C ARG A 77 6.55 -3.60 3.41
N THR A 78 6.31 -2.52 4.15
CA THR A 78 6.73 -2.39 5.55
C THR A 78 6.03 -3.40 6.45
N ARG A 79 4.74 -3.69 6.20
CA ARG A 79 4.02 -4.73 6.94
C ARG A 79 4.52 -6.13 6.63
N ASP A 80 4.77 -6.42 5.36
CA ASP A 80 5.30 -7.72 4.96
C ASP A 80 6.72 -7.91 5.51
N ALA A 81 7.54 -6.86 5.52
CA ALA A 81 8.85 -6.86 6.15
C ALA A 81 8.79 -7.01 7.69
N ALA A 82 7.76 -6.46 8.34
CA ALA A 82 7.55 -6.66 9.78
C ALA A 82 7.00 -8.07 10.10
N SER A 83 6.28 -8.69 9.16
CA SER A 83 5.77 -10.06 9.28
C SER A 83 6.82 -11.10 8.90
N ALA A 84 7.76 -10.75 8.03
CA ALA A 84 9.00 -11.47 7.83
C ALA A 84 9.89 -11.18 9.05
N GLY A 85 9.67 -11.92 10.14
CA GLY A 85 10.56 -11.89 11.30
C GLY A 85 12.03 -12.00 10.85
N PRO A 86 12.99 -11.51 11.66
CA PRO A 86 14.39 -11.45 11.27
C PRO A 86 14.82 -12.81 10.73
N SER A 87 15.18 -12.88 9.45
CA SER A 87 15.77 -14.10 8.91
C SER A 87 17.03 -14.39 9.72
N PRO A 88 17.13 -15.53 10.42
CA PRO A 88 18.41 -15.93 10.99
C PRO A 88 19.31 -16.41 9.84
N LEU A 89 20.57 -15.94 9.86
CA LEU A 89 21.67 -16.16 8.90
C LEU A 89 21.61 -15.29 7.62
N SER A 90 22.48 -14.31 7.44
CA SER A 90 23.94 -14.51 7.47
C SER A 90 24.69 -13.35 8.13
N THR A 91 25.45 -13.72 9.15
CA THR A 91 26.50 -12.94 9.79
C THR A 91 27.74 -12.88 8.88
N ASP A 92 28.36 -11.70 8.86
CA ASP A 92 29.75 -11.42 8.47
C ASP A 92 30.24 -11.71 7.04
N GLY A 93 30.13 -10.68 6.19
CA GLY A 93 30.99 -10.46 5.04
C GLY A 93 31.95 -9.30 5.30
N VAL A 94 33.03 -9.58 6.02
CA VAL A 94 34.25 -8.76 6.25
C VAL A 94 34.56 -7.78 5.09
N PRO A 95 34.93 -6.51 5.35
CA PRO A 95 35.44 -5.62 4.32
C PRO A 95 36.79 -6.16 3.81
N ARG A 96 36.84 -6.62 2.55
CA ARG A 96 38.10 -7.02 1.92
C ARG A 96 38.95 -5.77 1.64
N THR A 97 39.88 -5.54 2.55
CA THR A 97 41.05 -4.65 2.44
C THR A 97 41.76 -4.85 1.10
N GLY A 98 42.23 -3.75 0.52
CA GLY A 98 42.72 -3.64 -0.86
C GLY A 98 43.80 -4.64 -1.27
N ARG A 99 43.81 -4.96 -2.57
CA ARG A 99 44.91 -5.67 -3.22
C ARG A 99 45.96 -4.63 -3.65
N PRO A 100 47.22 -4.71 -3.18
CA PRO A 100 48.28 -3.86 -3.71
C PRO A 100 48.58 -4.26 -5.16
N ARG A 101 48.64 -3.27 -6.05
CA ARG A 101 49.09 -3.42 -7.43
C ARG A 101 50.61 -3.61 -7.37
N LYS A 102 51.11 -4.81 -7.68
CA LYS A 102 52.55 -5.01 -7.93
C LYS A 102 52.83 -4.66 -9.40
N LEU A 103 53.75 -3.70 -9.53
CA LEU A 103 54.66 -3.36 -10.64
C LEU A 103 54.20 -3.70 -12.06
#